data_AF-A0A3B8QKR7-F1
#
_entry.id   AF-A0A3B8QKR7-F1
#
_cell.length_a   1.000
_cell.length_b   1.000
_cell.length_c   1.000
_cell.angle_alpha   90.00
_cell.angle_beta   90.00
_cell.angle_gamma   90.00
#
_symmetry.space_group_name_H-M   'P 1'
#
loop_
_entity.id
_entity.type
_entity.pdbx_description
1 polymer ?
#
loop_
_entity_poly.entity_id
_entity_poly.type
_entity_poly.pdbx_seq_one_letter_code
_entity_poly.pdbx_strand_id
1 'polypeptide(L)'
;MRIAVTIIIASIVLSRSLVAQELSNRPLNVIDWIDQQPSSQTPIPLYSEPDVADSGSVPEVSVGALNTNTPRRIGLAPSSVTGLPDTLWSSSDGLLLTKQIKAIPNLQLPALQSLYYTLLIAEASPPSIGAETFDLIRVDELMTLGALDSAMTLMEQIGPTTSNAHFKRYFDMALLAGTDTTACTILVDKPQLSPSKSHEIYCKARIGKWEDAVLLLGTGKALGLVPVTMANALERFLDPDLFESEPALSMPTKPDPLSFRLYQAIGTPIPARVWPLIYANADLADTAGWKAQVEAAERLARVGSMADNRLLGLYTLGEPAASGGVWDRIEAIQRFEVAINSGSSASVATTLPDAWEAMQRAQLAVQFANLFSSSLSQMILSGRTADIAFQVLSLSELYETAARLFPTRAIQNPVVAAIAKGNPPKSLTAIGIKRAILDGFRDAQPDQKILEIAASGALGSALLDTVHMTDSGGKGDLAQLTTGLATLRALGLEDVARRTALQILLLEVQ
;
A
#
# COMPACT_ATOMS: atom_id res chain seq x y z
N MET A 1 27.60 34.36 -49.31
CA MET A 1 28.47 34.74 -50.44
C MET A 1 29.06 33.45 -51.00
N ARG A 2 28.68 33.09 -52.22
CA ARG A 2 29.18 31.91 -52.95
C ARG A 2 30.63 32.14 -53.32
N ILE A 3 31.50 31.13 -53.25
CA ILE A 3 32.54 30.86 -54.25
C ILE A 3 32.85 29.35 -54.19
N ALA A 4 32.63 28.71 -55.34
CA ALA A 4 33.11 27.40 -55.69
C ALA A 4 34.48 27.53 -56.36
N VAL A 5 35.42 26.64 -56.10
CA VAL A 5 36.53 26.35 -57.03
C VAL A 5 36.77 24.84 -57.06
N THR A 6 36.52 24.32 -58.25
CA THR A 6 36.77 22.97 -58.78
C THR A 6 38.26 22.80 -59.13
N ILE A 7 38.72 21.54 -59.30
CA ILE A 7 39.81 20.99 -60.17
C ILE A 7 40.95 20.32 -59.35
N ILE A 8 41.58 19.17 -59.67
CA ILE A 8 41.49 18.02 -60.62
C ILE A 8 42.42 16.93 -60.02
N ILE A 9 41.96 15.69 -59.83
CA ILE A 9 42.40 14.40 -60.46
C ILE A 9 43.90 14.03 -60.30
N ALA A 10 44.13 12.92 -59.59
CA ALA A 10 45.15 11.94 -59.97
C ALA A 10 44.65 10.52 -59.61
N SER A 11 44.27 9.78 -60.64
CA SER A 11 43.83 8.39 -60.59
C SER A 11 45.04 7.45 -60.64
N ILE A 12 45.09 6.45 -59.76
CA ILE A 12 45.81 5.20 -60.02
C ILE A 12 44.82 4.05 -59.86
N VAL A 13 44.66 3.33 -60.96
CA VAL A 13 43.83 2.15 -61.16
C VAL A 13 44.66 0.90 -60.84
N LEU A 14 44.11 -0.03 -60.05
CA LEU A 14 44.44 -1.46 -60.13
C LEU A 14 43.29 -2.33 -59.57
N SER A 15 42.37 -2.66 -60.49
CA SER A 15 41.86 -3.99 -60.83
C SER A 15 41.52 -5.04 -59.75
N ARG A 16 40.24 -5.46 -59.84
CA ARG A 16 39.63 -6.81 -59.64
C ARG A 16 39.20 -7.21 -58.23
N SER A 17 37.88 -7.23 -58.02
CA SER A 17 37.02 -8.42 -58.22
C SER A 17 35.56 -8.06 -57.93
N LEU A 18 34.64 -8.38 -58.85
CA LEU A 18 33.20 -8.33 -58.58
C LEU A 18 32.85 -9.50 -57.65
N VAL A 19 32.46 -9.18 -56.42
CA VAL A 19 31.62 -10.04 -55.59
C VAL A 19 30.38 -9.22 -55.29
N ALA A 20 29.25 -9.65 -55.83
CA ALA A 20 27.95 -9.17 -55.41
C ALA A 20 27.73 -9.59 -53.95
N GLN A 21 27.70 -8.64 -53.03
CA GLN A 21 27.19 -8.88 -51.68
C GLN A 21 25.73 -8.47 -51.66
N GLU A 22 24.86 -9.46 -51.50
CA GLU A 22 23.50 -9.27 -51.00
C GLU A 22 23.56 -8.45 -49.72
N LEU A 23 22.85 -7.32 -49.72
CA LEU A 23 22.48 -6.59 -48.52
C LEU A 23 21.58 -7.49 -47.67
N SER A 24 22.19 -8.22 -46.73
CA SER A 24 21.45 -8.87 -45.65
C SER A 24 20.81 -7.77 -44.80
N ASN A 25 19.49 -7.65 -44.95
CA ASN A 25 18.62 -6.83 -44.13
C ASN A 25 18.56 -7.43 -42.72
N ARG A 26 19.58 -7.16 -41.89
CA ARG A 26 19.53 -7.43 -40.45
C ARG A 26 19.02 -6.17 -39.73
N PRO A 27 18.03 -6.29 -38.83
CA PRO A 27 17.62 -5.17 -38.02
C PRO A 27 18.78 -4.74 -37.09
N LEU A 28 18.96 -3.43 -36.96
CA LEU A 28 19.92 -2.83 -36.04
C LEU A 28 19.50 -3.13 -34.60
N ASN A 29 20.16 -4.11 -33.97
CA ASN A 29 20.05 -4.32 -32.53
C ASN A 29 21.00 -3.35 -31.82
N VAL A 30 20.46 -2.56 -30.89
CA VAL A 30 21.12 -1.40 -30.23
C VAL A 30 21.84 -1.79 -28.92
N ILE A 31 22.04 -3.07 -28.62
CA ILE A 31 22.55 -3.49 -27.31
C ILE A 31 23.61 -4.61 -27.46
N ASP A 32 24.87 -4.24 -27.23
CA ASP A 32 26.09 -5.04 -27.50
C ASP A 32 26.52 -5.96 -26.33
N TRP A 33 25.74 -6.05 -25.24
CA TRP A 33 26.10 -6.86 -24.05
C TRP A 33 25.39 -8.21 -23.97
N ILE A 34 24.47 -8.52 -24.89
CA ILE A 34 23.71 -9.78 -24.90
C ILE A 34 24.54 -10.98 -25.39
N ASP A 35 25.65 -10.75 -26.09
CA ASP A 35 26.45 -11.83 -26.69
C ASP A 35 27.65 -12.29 -25.85
N GLN A 36 27.77 -11.86 -24.59
CA GLN A 36 28.91 -12.24 -23.74
C GLN A 36 28.47 -12.84 -22.39
N GLN A 37 28.02 -14.09 -22.43
CA GLN A 37 28.07 -14.95 -21.25
C GLN A 37 29.09 -16.08 -21.44
N PRO A 38 30.06 -16.28 -20.51
CA PRO A 38 30.96 -17.41 -20.56
C PRO A 38 30.21 -18.70 -20.18
N SER A 39 30.26 -19.68 -21.08
CA SER A 39 29.71 -21.03 -20.89
C SER A 39 30.50 -21.79 -19.82
N SER A 40 29.96 -21.88 -18.61
CA SER A 40 30.37 -22.91 -17.63
C SER A 40 29.36 -24.04 -17.68
N GLN A 41 29.65 -25.08 -18.46
CA GLN A 41 28.81 -26.28 -18.55
C GLN A 41 29.24 -27.27 -17.46
N THR A 42 28.41 -27.42 -16.43
CA THR A 42 28.43 -28.59 -15.55
C THR A 42 27.67 -29.73 -16.25
N PRO A 43 28.20 -30.96 -16.40
CA PRO A 43 27.46 -32.03 -17.06
C PRO A 43 26.27 -32.46 -16.21
N ILE A 44 25.06 -32.22 -16.73
CA ILE A 44 23.82 -32.79 -16.21
C ILE A 44 23.72 -34.23 -16.77
N PRO A 45 23.42 -35.25 -15.95
CA PRO A 45 23.19 -36.59 -16.48
C PRO A 45 21.99 -36.58 -17.43
N LEU A 46 22.24 -36.98 -18.68
CA LEU A 46 21.22 -37.14 -19.72
C LEU A 46 20.27 -38.27 -19.31
N TYR A 47 19.09 -37.91 -18.81
CA TYR A 47 17.93 -38.78 -18.89
C TYR A 47 17.43 -38.75 -20.34
N SER A 48 17.34 -39.92 -20.97
CA SER A 48 16.74 -40.06 -22.30
C SER A 48 15.23 -39.84 -22.16
N GLU A 49 14.78 -38.62 -22.42
CA GLU A 49 13.37 -38.35 -22.63
C GLU A 49 12.97 -38.92 -24.01
N PRO A 50 11.88 -39.69 -24.12
CA PRO A 50 11.46 -40.21 -25.42
C PRO A 50 11.06 -39.06 -26.34
N ASP A 51 11.61 -39.08 -27.56
CA ASP A 51 11.12 -38.23 -28.64
C ASP A 51 9.68 -38.62 -28.96
N VAL A 52 8.76 -37.65 -28.87
CA VAL A 52 7.32 -37.71 -29.13
C VAL A 52 6.46 -38.14 -27.92
N ALA A 53 5.58 -37.23 -27.48
CA ALA A 53 4.50 -37.53 -26.53
C ALA A 53 3.50 -38.52 -27.15
N ASP A 54 3.13 -39.57 -26.41
CA ASP A 54 2.21 -40.64 -26.86
C ASP A 54 0.77 -40.16 -27.18
N SER A 55 0.39 -38.91 -26.85
CA SER A 55 -0.86 -38.31 -27.31
C SER A 55 -0.81 -36.78 -27.39
N GLY A 56 -1.43 -36.23 -28.45
CA GLY A 56 -1.71 -34.81 -28.62
C GLY A 56 -3.10 -34.41 -28.12
N SER A 57 -3.62 -35.08 -27.09
CA SER A 57 -4.92 -34.71 -26.52
C SER A 57 -4.77 -33.44 -25.70
N VAL A 58 -5.21 -32.32 -26.25
CA VAL A 58 -5.49 -31.11 -25.49
C VAL A 58 -6.51 -31.47 -24.40
N PRO A 59 -6.27 -31.14 -23.12
CA PRO A 59 -7.30 -31.33 -22.10
C PRO A 59 -8.56 -30.60 -22.55
N GLU A 60 -9.69 -31.30 -22.56
CA GLU A 60 -10.97 -30.74 -22.96
C GLU A 60 -11.34 -29.62 -21.97
N VAL A 61 -11.15 -28.37 -22.39
CA VAL A 61 -11.59 -27.21 -21.61
C VAL A 61 -13.10 -27.15 -21.73
N SER A 62 -13.80 -27.75 -20.77
CA SER A 62 -15.25 -27.58 -20.67
C SER A 62 -15.55 -26.19 -20.10
N VAL A 63 -16.16 -25.35 -20.93
CA VAL A 63 -16.79 -24.10 -20.47
C VAL A 63 -18.19 -24.46 -19.98
N GLY A 64 -18.32 -24.65 -18.67
CA GLY A 64 -19.62 -24.68 -18.00
C GLY A 64 -20.17 -23.26 -17.88
N ALA A 65 -21.48 -23.08 -18.08
CA ALA A 65 -22.14 -21.84 -17.70
C ALA A 65 -21.84 -21.53 -16.22
N LEU A 66 -21.44 -20.30 -15.91
CA LEU A 66 -21.13 -19.88 -14.55
C LEU A 66 -22.33 -20.21 -13.66
N ASN A 67 -22.16 -21.18 -12.76
CA ASN A 67 -23.21 -21.56 -11.84
C ASN A 67 -23.41 -20.41 -10.86
N THR A 68 -24.49 -19.64 -11.04
CA THR A 68 -24.77 -18.39 -10.29
C THR A 68 -25.08 -18.61 -8.82
N ASN A 69 -25.00 -19.85 -8.32
CA ASN A 69 -25.34 -20.25 -6.97
C ASN A 69 -24.14 -20.58 -6.08
N THR A 70 -22.90 -20.50 -6.57
CA THR A 70 -21.72 -20.57 -5.70
C THR A 70 -21.54 -19.23 -4.99
N PRO A 71 -21.46 -19.18 -3.65
CA PRO A 71 -21.18 -17.94 -2.92
C PRO A 71 -19.91 -17.30 -3.48
N ARG A 72 -20.02 -16.05 -3.93
CA ARG A 72 -18.89 -15.35 -4.54
C ARG A 72 -17.84 -15.09 -3.47
N ARG A 73 -16.62 -15.60 -3.68
CA ARG A 73 -15.44 -15.20 -2.91
C ARG A 73 -15.03 -13.80 -3.33
N ILE A 74 -14.83 -12.93 -2.35
CA ILE A 74 -14.51 -11.52 -2.55
C ILE A 74 -13.26 -11.21 -1.72
N GLY A 75 -12.24 -10.68 -2.40
CA GLY A 75 -10.98 -10.27 -1.82
C GLY A 75 -9.88 -10.09 -2.88
N LEU A 76 -8.75 -9.55 -2.45
CA LEU A 76 -7.63 -9.19 -3.31
C LEU A 76 -6.42 -10.11 -3.12
N ALA A 77 -6.34 -10.79 -1.97
CA ALA A 77 -5.22 -11.66 -1.62
C ALA A 77 -5.71 -13.09 -1.29
N PRO A 78 -5.33 -14.09 -2.09
CA PRO A 78 -5.74 -15.48 -1.84
C PRO A 78 -5.01 -16.10 -0.65
N SER A 79 -5.48 -17.27 -0.21
CA SER A 79 -4.89 -18.05 0.89
C SER A 79 -3.40 -18.39 0.70
N SER A 80 -2.95 -18.57 -0.55
CA SER A 80 -1.54 -18.81 -0.88
C SER A 80 -0.62 -17.62 -0.60
N VAL A 81 -1.18 -16.41 -0.55
CA VAL A 81 -0.44 -15.17 -0.24
C VAL A 81 -0.60 -14.80 1.23
N THR A 82 -1.82 -14.90 1.77
CA THR A 82 -2.11 -14.46 3.14
C THR A 82 -1.78 -15.50 4.20
N GLY A 83 -1.73 -16.79 3.83
CA GLY A 83 -1.68 -17.91 4.77
C GLY A 83 -3.00 -18.16 5.52
N LEU A 84 -4.05 -17.38 5.24
CA LEU A 84 -5.37 -17.52 5.88
C LEU A 84 -6.25 -18.53 5.11
N PRO A 85 -7.08 -19.33 5.80
CA PRO A 85 -7.94 -20.31 5.13
C PRO A 85 -9.07 -19.63 4.34
N ASP A 86 -9.53 -20.27 3.28
CA ASP A 86 -10.66 -19.79 2.46
C ASP A 86 -12.01 -19.81 3.20
N THR A 87 -12.07 -20.43 4.37
CA THR A 87 -13.22 -20.48 5.28
C THR A 87 -13.20 -19.37 6.35
N LEU A 88 -12.28 -18.42 6.26
CA LEU A 88 -12.02 -17.37 7.26
C LEU A 88 -13.28 -16.73 7.87
N TRP A 89 -14.27 -16.42 7.02
CA TRP A 89 -15.52 -15.75 7.42
C TRP A 89 -16.72 -16.68 7.52
N SER A 90 -16.65 -17.91 6.98
CA SER A 90 -17.81 -18.78 6.70
C SER A 90 -18.74 -19.00 7.89
N SER A 91 -18.18 -19.26 9.08
CA SER A 91 -18.97 -19.52 10.30
C SER A 91 -19.26 -18.27 11.14
N SER A 92 -19.05 -17.07 10.59
CA SER A 92 -19.28 -15.80 11.28
C SER A 92 -20.61 -15.15 10.87
N ASP A 93 -21.05 -14.19 11.68
CA ASP A 93 -22.14 -13.26 11.38
C ASP A 93 -21.54 -11.94 10.85
N GLY A 94 -21.95 -11.53 9.65
CA GLY A 94 -21.47 -10.31 9.01
C GLY A 94 -21.75 -9.02 9.81
N LEU A 95 -22.82 -8.95 10.60
CA LEU A 95 -23.10 -7.82 11.50
C LEU A 95 -22.17 -7.80 12.70
N LEU A 96 -21.77 -8.96 13.23
CA LEU A 96 -20.76 -9.05 14.28
C LEU A 96 -19.40 -8.58 13.73
N LEU A 97 -18.98 -9.12 12.59
CA LEU A 97 -17.74 -8.73 11.92
C LEU A 97 -17.71 -7.23 11.64
N THR A 98 -18.83 -6.66 11.22
CA THR A 98 -18.98 -5.20 11.02
C THR A 98 -18.74 -4.41 12.30
N LYS A 99 -19.24 -4.88 13.44
CA LYS A 99 -19.00 -4.23 14.73
C LYS A 99 -17.55 -4.35 15.16
N GLN A 100 -16.93 -5.51 14.94
CA GLN A 100 -15.51 -5.74 15.28
C GLN A 100 -14.60 -4.86 14.44
N ILE A 101 -14.82 -4.77 13.12
CA ILE A 101 -14.06 -3.88 12.23
C ILE A 101 -14.17 -2.43 12.71
N LYS A 102 -15.39 -1.94 12.99
CA LYS A 102 -15.61 -0.58 13.50
C LYS A 102 -15.01 -0.30 14.88
N ALA A 103 -14.77 -1.34 15.68
CA ALA A 103 -14.21 -1.21 17.01
C ALA A 103 -12.67 -1.15 16.99
N ILE A 104 -12.03 -1.55 15.90
CA ILE A 104 -10.58 -1.48 15.78
C ILE A 104 -10.16 -0.01 15.69
N PRO A 105 -9.33 0.49 16.62
CA PRO A 105 -8.86 1.86 16.59
C PRO A 105 -7.78 2.04 15.52
N ASN A 106 -7.30 3.27 15.33
CA ASN A 106 -6.09 3.53 14.55
C ASN A 106 -4.89 2.80 15.20
N LEU A 107 -4.46 1.70 14.60
CA LEU A 107 -3.37 0.86 15.08
C LEU A 107 -2.05 1.61 14.94
N GLN A 108 -1.23 1.59 16.00
CA GLN A 108 0.09 2.26 16.02
C GLN A 108 1.25 1.30 15.74
N LEU A 109 0.99 -0.01 15.79
CA LEU A 109 1.99 -1.05 15.61
C LEU A 109 1.92 -1.62 14.18
N PRO A 110 2.94 -1.40 13.32
CA PRO A 110 2.88 -1.80 11.92
C PRO A 110 2.61 -3.29 11.68
N ALA A 111 3.03 -4.20 12.57
CA ALA A 111 2.75 -5.63 12.44
C ALA A 111 1.26 -5.95 12.63
N LEU A 112 0.60 -5.33 13.62
CA LEU A 112 -0.85 -5.49 13.81
C LEU A 112 -1.63 -4.80 12.69
N GLN A 113 -1.19 -3.62 12.26
CA GLN A 113 -1.76 -2.91 11.12
C GLN A 113 -1.67 -3.75 9.84
N SER A 114 -0.53 -4.41 9.60
CA SER A 114 -0.37 -5.32 8.47
C SER A 114 -1.31 -6.52 8.56
N LEU A 115 -1.42 -7.16 9.73
CA LEU A 115 -2.38 -8.27 9.93
C LEU A 115 -3.81 -7.81 9.65
N TYR A 116 -4.21 -6.66 10.20
CA TYR A 116 -5.54 -6.11 9.99
C TYR A 116 -5.82 -5.81 8.53
N TYR A 117 -4.87 -5.18 7.84
CA TYR A 117 -4.96 -4.95 6.40
C TYR A 117 -5.12 -6.26 5.62
N THR A 118 -4.31 -7.28 5.95
CA THR A 118 -4.42 -8.63 5.36
C THR A 118 -5.81 -9.23 5.58
N LEU A 119 -6.40 -9.07 6.76
CA LEU A 119 -7.77 -9.53 7.04
C LEU A 119 -8.79 -8.80 6.14
N LEU A 120 -8.68 -7.48 5.96
CA LEU A 120 -9.61 -6.71 5.13
C LEU A 120 -9.56 -7.14 3.65
N ILE A 121 -8.38 -7.46 3.12
CA ILE A 121 -8.19 -7.81 1.71
C ILE A 121 -8.25 -9.32 1.43
N ALA A 122 -8.37 -10.17 2.45
CA ALA A 122 -8.35 -11.62 2.29
C ALA A 122 -9.51 -12.10 1.40
N GLU A 123 -9.17 -12.86 0.35
CA GLU A 123 -10.14 -13.60 -0.45
C GLU A 123 -10.58 -14.85 0.30
N ALA A 124 -11.85 -14.87 0.70
CA ALA A 124 -12.45 -15.98 1.42
C ALA A 124 -13.94 -16.09 1.10
N SER A 125 -14.52 -17.22 1.49
CA SER A 125 -15.96 -17.46 1.45
C SER A 125 -16.68 -16.46 2.37
N PRO A 126 -17.84 -15.94 1.96
CA PRO A 126 -18.54 -14.90 2.73
C PRO A 126 -19.09 -15.45 4.06
N PRO A 127 -19.41 -14.57 5.03
CA PRO A 127 -20.09 -14.99 6.25
C PRO A 127 -21.46 -15.59 5.95
N SER A 128 -21.89 -16.52 6.80
CA SER A 128 -23.14 -17.26 6.68
C SER A 128 -24.39 -16.36 6.53
N ILE A 129 -24.37 -15.20 7.19
CA ILE A 129 -25.38 -14.14 7.13
C ILE A 129 -24.70 -12.77 7.06
N GLY A 130 -25.36 -11.80 6.44
CA GLY A 130 -24.88 -10.41 6.41
C GLY A 130 -23.67 -10.12 5.51
N ALA A 131 -23.43 -10.95 4.49
CA ALA A 131 -22.29 -10.81 3.56
C ALA A 131 -22.16 -9.41 2.94
N GLU A 132 -23.25 -8.87 2.38
CA GLU A 132 -23.23 -7.53 1.75
C GLU A 132 -22.80 -6.42 2.74
N THR A 133 -23.29 -6.48 3.98
CA THR A 133 -22.92 -5.49 5.02
C THR A 133 -21.46 -5.64 5.41
N PHE A 134 -20.96 -6.88 5.51
CA PHE A 134 -19.56 -7.17 5.78
C PHE A 134 -18.63 -6.72 4.64
N ASP A 135 -19.03 -6.90 3.40
CA ASP A 135 -18.26 -6.47 2.23
C ASP A 135 -18.13 -4.94 2.19
N LEU A 136 -19.24 -4.22 2.43
CA LEU A 136 -19.23 -2.76 2.46
C LEU A 136 -18.39 -2.19 3.59
N ILE A 137 -18.42 -2.78 4.80
CA ILE A 137 -17.57 -2.27 5.89
C ILE A 137 -16.08 -2.51 5.62
N ARG A 138 -15.72 -3.58 4.90
CA ARG A 138 -14.33 -3.78 4.46
C ARG A 138 -13.90 -2.68 3.49
N VAL A 139 -14.75 -2.29 2.54
CA VAL A 139 -14.49 -1.15 1.64
C VAL A 139 -14.37 0.15 2.43
N ASP A 140 -15.33 0.43 3.32
CA ASP A 140 -15.35 1.66 4.12
C ASP A 140 -14.09 1.75 5.02
N GLU A 141 -13.61 0.62 5.56
CA GLU A 141 -12.38 0.59 6.35
C GLU A 141 -11.10 0.75 5.52
N LEU A 142 -11.01 0.11 4.35
CA LEU A 142 -9.90 0.35 3.42
C LEU A 142 -9.84 1.83 3.00
N MET A 143 -11.00 2.49 2.85
CA MET A 143 -11.06 3.93 2.65
C MET A 143 -10.53 4.69 3.88
N THR A 144 -10.90 4.33 5.11
CA THR A 144 -10.35 4.93 6.33
C THR A 144 -8.82 4.85 6.39
N LEU A 145 -8.26 3.71 6.00
CA LEU A 145 -6.82 3.47 5.93
C LEU A 145 -6.13 4.19 4.75
N GLY A 146 -6.90 4.80 3.84
CA GLY A 146 -6.35 5.48 2.67
C GLY A 146 -5.93 4.54 1.55
N ALA A 147 -6.26 3.24 1.63
CA ALA A 147 -5.98 2.23 0.62
C ALA A 147 -6.95 2.31 -0.56
N LEU A 148 -6.92 3.43 -1.28
CA LEU A 148 -7.87 3.76 -2.33
C LEU A 148 -7.96 2.68 -3.41
N ASP A 149 -6.82 2.24 -3.94
CA ASP A 149 -6.78 1.23 -5.01
C ASP A 149 -7.40 -0.09 -4.53
N SER A 150 -7.07 -0.54 -3.32
CA SER A 150 -7.62 -1.78 -2.76
C SER A 150 -9.12 -1.66 -2.49
N ALA A 151 -9.58 -0.54 -1.95
CA ALA A 151 -11.00 -0.27 -1.74
C ALA A 151 -11.78 -0.26 -3.08
N MET A 152 -11.21 0.37 -4.12
CA MET A 152 -11.80 0.40 -5.46
C MET A 152 -11.88 -0.98 -6.08
N THR A 153 -10.78 -1.75 -6.10
CA THR A 153 -10.78 -3.11 -6.66
C THR A 153 -11.74 -4.04 -5.91
N LEU A 154 -11.83 -3.92 -4.58
CA LEU A 154 -12.77 -4.71 -3.79
C LEU A 154 -14.22 -4.34 -4.13
N MET A 155 -14.53 -3.04 -4.26
CA MET A 155 -15.85 -2.56 -4.66
C MET A 155 -16.23 -2.98 -6.08
N GLU A 156 -15.27 -3.02 -7.01
CA GLU A 156 -15.47 -3.53 -8.38
C GLU A 156 -15.82 -5.02 -8.39
N GLN A 157 -15.17 -5.83 -7.54
CA GLN A 157 -15.58 -7.22 -7.34
C GLN A 157 -16.97 -7.32 -6.74
N ILE A 158 -17.31 -6.56 -5.70
CA ILE A 158 -18.64 -6.59 -5.07
C ILE A 158 -19.75 -6.19 -6.06
N GLY A 159 -19.47 -5.27 -6.97
CA GLY A 159 -20.43 -4.74 -7.94
C GLY A 159 -20.83 -3.30 -7.58
N PRO A 160 -20.24 -2.29 -8.25
CA PRO A 160 -20.44 -0.88 -7.89
C PRO A 160 -21.84 -0.37 -8.24
N THR A 161 -22.56 -1.01 -9.18
CA THR A 161 -23.89 -0.57 -9.62
C THR A 161 -25.04 -1.40 -9.02
N THR A 162 -24.77 -2.24 -8.03
CA THR A 162 -25.77 -3.13 -7.43
C THR A 162 -26.80 -2.36 -6.61
N SER A 163 -26.38 -1.28 -5.95
CA SER A 163 -27.25 -0.41 -5.16
C SER A 163 -26.71 1.02 -5.11
N ASN A 164 -27.55 1.98 -4.70
CA ASN A 164 -27.12 3.37 -4.48
C ASN A 164 -26.02 3.46 -3.41
N ALA A 165 -26.08 2.58 -2.41
CA ALA A 165 -25.08 2.50 -1.35
C ALA A 165 -23.70 2.11 -1.91
N HIS A 166 -23.65 1.14 -2.82
CA HIS A 166 -22.41 0.71 -3.48
C HIS A 166 -21.89 1.81 -4.40
N PHE A 167 -22.78 2.35 -5.23
CA PHE A 167 -22.40 3.34 -6.22
C PHE A 167 -21.88 4.62 -5.56
N LYS A 168 -22.43 5.02 -4.40
CA LYS A 168 -21.89 6.14 -3.63
C LYS A 168 -20.42 5.93 -3.25
N ARG A 169 -20.03 4.78 -2.69
CA ARG A 169 -18.61 4.52 -2.33
C ARG A 169 -17.73 4.52 -3.57
N TYR A 170 -18.17 3.83 -4.62
CA TYR A 170 -17.44 3.80 -5.89
C TYR A 170 -17.23 5.21 -6.46
N PHE A 171 -18.27 6.04 -6.46
CA PHE A 171 -18.22 7.40 -6.96
C PHE A 171 -17.31 8.29 -6.10
N ASP A 172 -17.42 8.20 -4.77
CA ASP A 172 -16.54 8.91 -3.84
C ASP A 172 -15.07 8.57 -4.11
N MET A 173 -14.75 7.28 -4.28
CA MET A 173 -13.39 6.84 -4.62
C MET A 173 -12.94 7.31 -6.00
N ALA A 174 -13.81 7.25 -7.01
CA ALA A 174 -13.49 7.72 -8.37
C ALA A 174 -13.19 9.23 -8.42
N LEU A 175 -13.89 10.03 -7.61
CA LEU A 175 -13.60 11.46 -7.45
C LEU A 175 -12.19 11.70 -6.88
N LEU A 176 -11.79 10.92 -5.87
CA LEU A 176 -10.48 11.03 -5.22
C LEU A 176 -9.34 10.50 -6.09
N ALA A 177 -9.59 9.43 -6.85
CA ALA A 177 -8.66 8.88 -7.83
C ALA A 177 -8.53 9.75 -9.09
N GLY A 178 -9.43 10.71 -9.29
CA GLY A 178 -9.51 11.50 -10.51
C GLY A 178 -10.00 10.72 -11.74
N THR A 179 -10.61 9.55 -11.53
CA THR A 179 -11.18 8.66 -12.56
C THR A 179 -12.69 8.86 -12.71
N ASP A 180 -13.18 10.05 -12.36
CA ASP A 180 -14.59 10.39 -12.22
C ASP A 180 -15.39 10.34 -13.53
N THR A 181 -14.73 10.39 -14.70
CA THR A 181 -15.37 10.25 -16.01
C THR A 181 -16.14 8.94 -16.15
N THR A 182 -15.55 7.80 -15.76
CA THR A 182 -16.22 6.49 -15.84
C THR A 182 -17.44 6.43 -14.93
N ALA A 183 -17.31 6.90 -13.70
CA ALA A 183 -18.41 6.98 -12.74
C ALA A 183 -19.52 7.90 -13.24
N CYS A 184 -19.18 9.03 -13.88
CA CYS A 184 -20.17 9.95 -14.44
C CYS A 184 -20.91 9.39 -15.65
N THR A 185 -20.26 8.64 -16.53
CA THR A 185 -20.95 7.91 -17.61
C THR A 185 -22.00 6.95 -17.04
N ILE A 186 -21.61 6.15 -16.03
CA ILE A 186 -22.54 5.24 -15.35
C ILE A 186 -23.72 6.00 -14.72
N LEU A 187 -23.44 7.11 -14.02
CA LEU A 187 -24.47 7.91 -13.34
C LEU A 187 -25.47 8.49 -14.34
N VAL A 188 -24.99 9.04 -15.47
CA VAL A 188 -25.86 9.62 -16.49
C VAL A 188 -26.74 8.56 -17.16
N ASP A 189 -26.21 7.36 -17.39
CA ASP A 189 -26.99 6.25 -17.95
C ASP A 189 -27.96 5.65 -16.93
N LYS A 190 -27.63 5.70 -15.64
CA LYS A 190 -28.44 5.18 -14.53
C LYS A 190 -28.68 6.25 -13.44
N PRO A 191 -29.48 7.31 -13.70
CA PRO A 191 -29.67 8.41 -12.76
C PRO A 191 -30.21 7.99 -11.39
N GLN A 192 -30.93 6.86 -11.31
CA GLN A 192 -31.46 6.31 -10.06
C GLN A 192 -30.37 5.93 -9.05
N LEU A 193 -29.12 5.71 -9.50
CA LEU A 193 -27.97 5.44 -8.63
C LEU A 193 -27.39 6.70 -8.01
N SER A 194 -27.78 7.89 -8.50
CA SER A 194 -27.17 9.14 -8.09
C SER A 194 -27.26 9.39 -6.58
N PRO A 195 -26.14 9.71 -5.91
CA PRO A 195 -26.16 10.09 -4.50
C PRO A 195 -26.94 11.38 -4.20
N SER A 196 -26.98 12.32 -5.16
CA SER A 196 -27.70 13.59 -5.01
C SER A 196 -27.85 14.32 -6.34
N LYS A 197 -28.71 15.35 -6.37
CA LYS A 197 -28.87 16.19 -7.55
C LYS A 197 -27.56 16.89 -7.97
N SER A 198 -26.71 17.24 -7.01
CA SER A 198 -25.39 17.83 -7.25
C SER A 198 -24.46 16.92 -8.06
N HIS A 199 -24.53 15.59 -7.83
CA HIS A 199 -23.73 14.62 -8.57
C HIS A 199 -24.23 14.48 -10.03
N GLU A 200 -25.55 14.50 -10.24
CA GLU A 200 -26.11 14.52 -11.60
C GLU A 200 -25.68 15.75 -12.39
N ILE A 201 -25.73 16.93 -11.76
CA ILE A 201 -25.30 18.20 -12.38
C ILE A 201 -23.82 18.11 -12.73
N TYR A 202 -22.97 17.74 -11.77
CA TYR A 202 -21.54 17.57 -11.99
C TYR A 202 -21.24 16.57 -13.10
N CYS A 203 -21.95 15.45 -13.16
CA CYS A 203 -21.68 14.44 -14.18
C CYS A 203 -22.14 14.82 -15.56
N LYS A 204 -23.37 15.36 -15.70
CA LYS A 204 -23.85 15.89 -16.98
C LYS A 204 -22.87 16.91 -17.54
N ALA A 205 -22.39 17.77 -16.65
CA ALA A 205 -21.35 18.72 -16.95
C ALA A 205 -20.08 17.99 -17.45
N ARG A 206 -19.47 17.12 -16.64
CA ARG A 206 -18.22 16.41 -16.97
C ARG A 206 -18.25 15.59 -18.26
N ILE A 207 -19.42 15.09 -18.69
CA ILE A 207 -19.56 14.34 -19.94
C ILE A 207 -20.00 15.20 -21.13
N GLY A 208 -20.01 16.53 -21.00
CA GLY A 208 -20.30 17.47 -22.09
C GLY A 208 -21.78 17.78 -22.32
N LYS A 209 -22.69 17.35 -21.46
CA LYS A 209 -24.12 17.74 -21.48
C LYS A 209 -24.30 19.04 -20.67
N TRP A 210 -23.68 20.12 -21.15
CA TRP A 210 -23.54 21.37 -20.40
C TRP A 210 -24.89 22.07 -20.19
N GLU A 211 -25.72 22.14 -21.22
CA GLU A 211 -27.05 22.75 -21.17
C GLU A 211 -27.97 22.03 -20.17
N ASP A 212 -27.91 20.69 -20.16
CA ASP A 212 -28.64 19.88 -19.19
C ASP A 212 -28.19 20.18 -17.76
N ALA A 213 -26.89 20.35 -17.54
CA ALA A 213 -26.33 20.63 -16.22
C ALA A 213 -26.80 22.00 -15.69
N VAL A 214 -26.77 23.04 -16.54
CA VAL A 214 -27.26 24.38 -16.21
C VAL A 214 -28.76 24.37 -15.90
N LEU A 215 -29.57 23.71 -16.73
CA LEU A 215 -31.01 23.58 -16.50
C LEU A 215 -31.32 22.85 -15.19
N LEU A 216 -30.59 21.77 -14.92
CA LEU A 216 -30.76 20.96 -13.73
C LEU A 216 -30.32 21.71 -12.47
N LEU A 217 -29.27 22.53 -12.55
CA LEU A 217 -28.84 23.39 -11.46
C LEU A 217 -29.89 24.46 -11.13
N GLY A 218 -30.40 25.18 -12.14
CA GLY A 218 -31.45 26.18 -11.95
C GLY A 218 -32.70 25.59 -11.29
N THR A 219 -33.16 24.43 -11.77
CA THR A 219 -34.30 23.70 -11.21
C THR A 219 -34.00 23.18 -9.80
N GLY A 220 -32.82 22.62 -9.59
CA GLY A 220 -32.38 22.08 -8.30
C GLY A 220 -32.28 23.15 -7.21
N LYS A 221 -31.82 24.36 -7.56
CA LYS A 221 -31.82 25.52 -6.67
C LYS A 221 -33.25 25.95 -6.31
N ALA A 222 -34.12 26.12 -7.31
CA ALA A 222 -35.49 26.58 -7.11
C ALA A 222 -36.32 25.63 -6.22
N LEU A 223 -36.07 24.32 -6.32
CA LEU A 223 -36.74 23.28 -5.53
C LEU A 223 -36.04 22.95 -4.20
N GLY A 224 -34.91 23.59 -3.89
CA GLY A 224 -34.14 23.30 -2.68
C GLY A 224 -33.48 21.91 -2.66
N LEU A 225 -33.27 21.29 -3.82
CA LEU A 225 -32.65 19.97 -3.96
C LEU A 225 -31.11 20.02 -3.96
N VAL A 226 -30.54 21.22 -4.13
CA VAL A 226 -29.08 21.46 -4.09
C VAL A 226 -28.79 22.45 -2.97
N PRO A 227 -27.95 22.08 -1.97
CA PRO A 227 -27.55 23.00 -0.91
C PRO A 227 -26.89 24.26 -1.48
N VAL A 228 -27.15 25.43 -0.90
CA VAL A 228 -26.67 26.73 -1.41
C VAL A 228 -25.14 26.76 -1.60
N THR A 229 -24.38 26.22 -0.64
CA THR A 229 -22.91 26.18 -0.73
C THR A 229 -22.42 25.33 -1.90
N MET A 230 -23.10 24.21 -2.17
CA MET A 230 -22.80 23.34 -3.31
C MET A 230 -23.26 23.97 -4.63
N ALA A 231 -24.41 24.65 -4.64
CA ALA A 231 -24.88 25.39 -5.81
C ALA A 231 -23.87 26.46 -6.23
N ASN A 232 -23.34 27.25 -5.29
CA ASN A 232 -22.33 28.27 -5.58
C ASN A 232 -21.04 27.67 -6.19
N ALA A 233 -20.61 26.50 -5.70
CA ALA A 233 -19.46 25.79 -6.27
C ALA A 233 -19.75 25.24 -7.69
N LEU A 234 -20.95 24.70 -7.91
CA LEU A 234 -21.40 24.24 -9.22
C LEU A 234 -21.56 25.39 -10.23
N GLU A 235 -22.04 26.55 -9.81
CA GLU A 235 -22.15 27.73 -10.69
C GLU A 235 -20.77 28.17 -11.19
N ARG A 236 -19.78 28.29 -10.29
CA ARG A 236 -18.40 28.62 -10.66
C ARG A 236 -17.74 27.54 -11.53
N PHE A 237 -18.13 26.28 -11.33
CA PHE A 237 -17.65 25.18 -12.15
C PHE A 237 -18.27 25.19 -13.56
N LEU A 238 -19.55 25.57 -13.69
CA LEU A 238 -20.25 25.60 -14.98
C LEU A 238 -19.90 26.83 -15.82
N ASP A 239 -19.71 27.98 -15.17
CA ASP A 239 -19.46 29.25 -15.82
C ASP A 239 -18.44 30.08 -15.02
N PRO A 240 -17.13 29.75 -15.09
CA PRO A 240 -16.11 30.43 -14.29
C PRO A 240 -15.96 31.91 -14.63
N ASP A 241 -16.22 32.31 -15.87
CA ASP A 241 -16.04 33.67 -16.39
C ASP A 241 -16.95 34.68 -15.65
N LEU A 242 -18.16 34.25 -15.26
CA LEU A 242 -19.08 35.08 -14.48
C LEU A 242 -18.58 35.41 -13.06
N PHE A 243 -17.56 34.71 -12.56
CA PHE A 243 -17.10 34.82 -11.18
C PHE A 243 -15.62 35.22 -11.05
N GLU A 244 -14.95 35.64 -12.12
CA GLU A 244 -13.53 36.04 -12.08
C GLU A 244 -13.23 37.16 -11.06
N SER A 245 -14.18 38.09 -10.90
CA SER A 245 -14.05 39.23 -9.98
C SER A 245 -14.61 38.96 -8.57
N GLU A 246 -15.20 37.79 -8.35
CA GLU A 246 -15.81 37.43 -7.07
C GLU A 246 -14.77 36.79 -6.13
N PRO A 247 -14.86 37.04 -4.81
CA PRO A 247 -13.94 36.44 -3.85
C PRO A 247 -14.03 34.91 -3.90
N ALA A 248 -12.93 34.24 -3.53
CA ALA A 248 -12.89 32.78 -3.42
C ALA A 248 -13.97 32.26 -2.45
N LEU A 249 -14.52 31.09 -2.75
CA LEU A 249 -15.47 30.42 -1.86
C LEU A 249 -14.80 30.05 -0.54
N SER A 250 -15.57 30.15 0.55
CA SER A 250 -15.14 29.64 1.84
C SER A 250 -14.94 28.13 1.79
N MET A 251 -13.79 27.64 2.25
CA MET A 251 -13.49 26.21 2.30
C MET A 251 -14.58 25.44 3.08
N PRO A 252 -15.07 24.30 2.57
CA PRO A 252 -16.00 23.44 3.30
C PRO A 252 -15.41 22.96 4.63
N THR A 253 -16.23 22.95 5.67
CA THR A 253 -15.82 22.52 7.02
C THR A 253 -15.94 21.01 7.24
N LYS A 254 -16.64 20.30 6.34
CA LYS A 254 -16.83 18.85 6.39
C LYS A 254 -16.24 18.22 5.13
N PRO A 255 -15.53 17.09 5.25
CA PRO A 255 -15.04 16.36 4.08
C PRO A 255 -16.19 15.91 3.18
N ASP A 256 -16.06 16.19 1.89
CA ASP A 256 -16.99 15.76 0.84
C ASP A 256 -16.21 15.60 -0.48
N PRO A 257 -16.11 14.39 -1.06
CA PRO A 257 -15.31 14.15 -2.25
C PRO A 257 -15.76 14.98 -3.47
N LEU A 258 -17.05 15.23 -3.62
CA LEU A 258 -17.57 16.05 -4.73
C LEU A 258 -17.11 17.50 -4.57
N SER A 259 -17.27 18.07 -3.36
CA SER A 259 -16.74 19.40 -3.04
C SER A 259 -15.24 19.46 -3.26
N PHE A 260 -14.48 18.45 -2.82
CA PHE A 260 -13.03 18.39 -3.04
C PHE A 260 -12.66 18.53 -4.51
N ARG A 261 -13.31 17.74 -5.36
CA ARG A 261 -13.08 17.74 -6.81
C ARG A 261 -13.52 19.05 -7.47
N LEU A 262 -14.66 19.61 -7.05
CA LEU A 262 -15.15 20.90 -7.54
C LEU A 262 -14.19 22.03 -7.18
N TYR A 263 -13.72 22.09 -5.93
CA TYR A 263 -12.80 23.13 -5.47
C TYR A 263 -11.44 23.07 -6.19
N GLN A 264 -10.99 21.86 -6.53
CA GLN A 264 -9.83 21.68 -7.41
C GLN A 264 -10.09 22.22 -8.83
N ALA A 265 -11.26 21.93 -9.41
CA ALA A 265 -11.62 22.34 -10.77
C ALA A 265 -11.80 23.87 -10.91
N ILE A 266 -12.30 24.56 -9.88
CA ILE A 266 -12.50 26.02 -9.89
C ILE A 266 -11.25 26.81 -9.46
N GLY A 267 -10.10 26.15 -9.28
CA GLY A 267 -8.82 26.81 -8.97
C GLY A 267 -8.60 27.19 -7.50
N THR A 268 -9.41 26.68 -6.57
CA THR A 268 -9.24 26.91 -5.12
C THR A 268 -9.13 25.58 -4.37
N PRO A 269 -8.09 24.76 -4.64
CA PRO A 269 -8.01 23.39 -4.14
C PRO A 269 -7.95 23.34 -2.61
N ILE A 270 -8.62 22.33 -2.04
CA ILE A 270 -8.60 22.06 -0.60
C ILE A 270 -7.32 21.26 -0.28
N PRO A 271 -6.50 21.68 0.70
CA PRO A 271 -5.32 20.90 1.08
C PRO A 271 -5.70 19.53 1.65
N ALA A 272 -5.30 18.42 1.03
CA ALA A 272 -5.72 17.08 1.47
C ALA A 272 -5.28 16.73 2.91
N ARG A 273 -4.21 17.37 3.40
CA ARG A 273 -3.70 17.18 4.77
C ARG A 273 -4.69 17.53 5.88
N VAL A 274 -5.68 18.39 5.62
CA VAL A 274 -6.67 18.78 6.64
C VAL A 274 -7.84 17.80 6.75
N TRP A 275 -7.93 16.85 5.83
CA TRP A 275 -9.05 15.91 5.68
C TRP A 275 -8.59 14.46 5.92
N PRO A 276 -9.53 13.49 6.03
CA PRO A 276 -9.21 12.08 6.27
C PRO A 276 -8.17 11.52 5.31
N LEU A 277 -7.48 10.47 5.74
CA LEU A 277 -6.29 9.95 5.05
C LEU A 277 -6.55 9.59 3.57
N ILE A 278 -7.74 9.12 3.21
CA ILE A 278 -8.11 8.80 1.83
C ILE A 278 -7.86 9.94 0.83
N TYR A 279 -7.98 11.20 1.26
CA TYR A 279 -7.74 12.37 0.40
C TYR A 279 -6.26 12.53 0.04
N ALA A 280 -5.33 11.94 0.80
CA ALA A 280 -3.90 11.97 0.49
C ALA A 280 -3.60 11.36 -0.89
N ASN A 281 -4.44 10.44 -1.38
CA ASN A 281 -4.28 9.86 -2.72
C ASN A 281 -4.38 10.91 -3.84
N ALA A 282 -5.15 11.99 -3.66
CA ALA A 282 -5.22 13.06 -4.65
C ALA A 282 -3.90 13.83 -4.78
N ASP A 283 -3.13 13.93 -3.70
CA ASP A 283 -1.81 14.56 -3.69
C ASP A 283 -0.72 13.65 -4.29
N LEU A 284 -1.02 12.39 -4.63
CA LEU A 284 -0.09 11.48 -5.32
C LEU A 284 -0.10 11.64 -6.85
N ALA A 285 -1.05 12.40 -7.40
CA ALA A 285 -1.13 12.64 -8.84
C ALA A 285 0.13 13.37 -9.35
N ASP A 286 0.51 13.12 -10.59
CA ASP A 286 1.69 13.76 -11.22
C ASP A 286 1.57 15.29 -11.35
N THR A 287 0.35 15.82 -11.25
CA THR A 287 0.07 17.26 -11.25
C THR A 287 0.26 17.92 -9.89
N ALA A 288 0.39 17.13 -8.82
CA ALA A 288 0.66 17.64 -7.48
C ALA A 288 2.15 18.00 -7.33
N GLY A 289 2.44 19.01 -6.52
CA GLY A 289 3.82 19.37 -6.21
C GLY A 289 4.53 18.26 -5.43
N TRP A 290 5.81 18.03 -5.72
CA TRP A 290 6.60 16.93 -5.12
C TRP A 290 6.55 16.88 -3.59
N LYS A 291 6.58 18.04 -2.91
CA LYS A 291 6.41 18.10 -1.45
C LYS A 291 5.09 17.46 -0.98
N ALA A 292 3.98 17.76 -1.65
CA ALA A 292 2.67 17.20 -1.31
C ALA A 292 2.63 15.69 -1.58
N GLN A 293 3.20 15.24 -2.70
CA GLN A 293 3.33 13.81 -3.02
C GLN A 293 4.07 13.05 -1.92
N VAL A 294 5.22 13.57 -1.47
CA VAL A 294 6.02 12.94 -0.40
C VAL A 294 5.28 12.95 0.93
N GLU A 295 4.70 14.08 1.35
CA GLU A 295 3.92 14.14 2.60
C GLU A 295 2.71 13.21 2.59
N ALA A 296 2.02 13.06 1.45
CA ALA A 296 0.93 12.12 1.27
C ALA A 296 1.42 10.66 1.33
N ALA A 297 2.51 10.35 0.62
CA ALA A 297 3.12 9.04 0.59
C ALA A 297 3.56 8.56 1.98
N GLU A 298 4.19 9.43 2.76
CA GLU A 298 4.58 9.11 4.13
C GLU A 298 3.37 8.81 5.01
N ARG A 299 2.30 9.61 4.91
CA ARG A 299 1.06 9.38 5.69
C ARG A 299 0.42 8.05 5.34
N LEU A 300 0.39 7.68 4.06
CA LEU A 300 -0.16 6.40 3.60
C LEU A 300 0.74 5.22 3.97
N ALA A 301 2.07 5.39 3.90
CA ALA A 301 3.03 4.37 4.26
C ALA A 301 3.00 4.02 5.76
N ARG A 302 2.79 5.01 6.64
CA ARG A 302 2.66 4.80 8.10
C ARG A 302 1.59 3.78 8.47
N VAL A 303 0.49 3.72 7.71
CA VAL A 303 -0.62 2.79 7.94
C VAL A 303 -0.59 1.57 7.00
N GLY A 304 0.50 1.39 6.24
CA GLY A 304 0.69 0.25 5.34
C GLY A 304 -0.10 0.32 4.03
N SER A 305 -0.69 1.46 3.68
CA SER A 305 -1.47 1.63 2.45
C SER A 305 -0.63 2.11 1.24
N MET A 306 0.68 2.23 1.41
CA MET A 306 1.63 2.48 0.32
C MET A 306 2.79 1.50 0.41
N ALA A 307 3.19 0.93 -0.73
CA ALA A 307 4.35 0.06 -0.83
C ALA A 307 5.66 0.82 -0.55
N ASP A 308 6.56 0.21 0.21
CA ASP A 308 7.82 0.82 0.65
C ASP A 308 8.68 1.32 -0.52
N ASN A 309 8.75 0.54 -1.62
CA ASN A 309 9.49 0.92 -2.82
C ASN A 309 8.88 2.11 -3.56
N ARG A 310 7.54 2.29 -3.48
CA ARG A 310 6.89 3.48 -4.06
C ARG A 310 7.25 4.74 -3.28
N LEU A 311 7.29 4.64 -1.95
CA LEU A 311 7.76 5.73 -1.09
C LEU A 311 9.23 6.06 -1.40
N LEU A 312 10.11 5.06 -1.49
CA LEU A 312 11.51 5.27 -1.84
C LEU A 312 11.66 5.94 -3.22
N GLY A 313 10.88 5.50 -4.21
CA GLY A 313 10.84 6.13 -5.54
C GLY A 313 10.47 7.60 -5.49
N LEU A 314 9.57 8.02 -4.59
CA LEU A 314 9.21 9.43 -4.40
C LEU A 314 10.32 10.23 -3.72
N TYR A 315 11.06 9.64 -2.78
CA TYR A 315 12.24 10.28 -2.19
C TYR A 315 13.38 10.50 -3.18
N THR A 316 13.46 9.71 -4.25
CA THR A 316 14.59 9.74 -5.20
C THR A 316 14.28 10.48 -6.51
N LEU A 317 13.13 11.14 -6.62
CA LEU A 317 12.70 11.83 -7.86
C LEU A 317 13.61 12.99 -8.30
N GLY A 318 14.38 13.60 -7.40
CA GLY A 318 15.24 14.74 -7.73
C GLY A 318 16.04 15.23 -6.53
N GLU A 319 16.76 16.35 -6.69
CA GLU A 319 17.50 16.97 -5.60
C GLU A 319 16.57 17.77 -4.66
N PRO A 320 16.80 17.78 -3.33
CA PRO A 320 15.98 18.52 -2.39
C PRO A 320 15.81 19.99 -2.80
N ALA A 321 14.56 20.45 -2.92
CA ALA A 321 14.27 21.78 -3.45
C ALA A 321 14.52 22.93 -2.45
N ALA A 322 14.66 22.62 -1.16
CA ALA A 322 14.92 23.58 -0.09
C ALA A 322 15.53 22.87 1.13
N SER A 323 15.80 23.60 2.21
CA SER A 323 16.13 23.04 3.53
C SER A 323 14.90 22.97 4.44
N GLY A 324 14.91 22.07 5.42
CA GLY A 324 13.90 21.98 6.46
C GLY A 324 12.83 20.90 6.24
N GLY A 325 12.44 20.24 7.33
CA GLY A 325 11.27 19.37 7.37
C GLY A 325 11.38 18.15 6.45
N VAL A 326 10.51 18.05 5.44
CA VAL A 326 10.53 16.95 4.47
C VAL A 326 11.82 16.91 3.65
N TRP A 327 12.41 18.06 3.36
CA TRP A 327 13.60 18.13 2.51
C TRP A 327 14.85 17.59 3.19
N ASP A 328 15.06 17.88 4.48
CA ASP A 328 16.18 17.33 5.25
C ASP A 328 16.10 15.79 5.32
N ARG A 329 14.89 15.25 5.41
CA ARG A 329 14.66 13.80 5.41
C ARG A 329 14.95 13.19 4.04
N ILE A 330 14.48 13.82 2.95
CA ILE A 330 14.81 13.41 1.59
C ILE A 330 16.33 13.36 1.41
N GLU A 331 17.03 14.45 1.79
CA GLU A 331 18.49 14.55 1.70
C GLU A 331 19.19 13.43 2.50
N ALA A 332 18.75 13.18 3.74
CA ALA A 332 19.32 12.13 4.58
C ALA A 332 19.17 10.74 3.96
N ILE A 333 17.99 10.43 3.39
CA ILE A 333 17.72 9.15 2.74
C ILE A 333 18.53 9.00 1.45
N GLN A 334 18.58 10.02 0.61
CA GLN A 334 19.37 9.98 -0.63
C GLN A 334 20.86 9.79 -0.36
N ARG A 335 21.42 10.51 0.62
CA ARG A 335 22.82 10.33 1.03
C ARG A 335 23.09 8.92 1.54
N PHE A 336 22.18 8.37 2.34
CA PHE A 336 22.30 7.00 2.82
C PHE A 336 22.17 5.97 1.70
N GLU A 337 21.26 6.16 0.76
CA GLU A 337 21.07 5.27 -0.39
C GLU A 337 22.32 5.22 -1.26
N VAL A 338 22.94 6.37 -1.57
CA VAL A 338 24.23 6.41 -2.27
C VAL A 338 25.31 5.66 -1.47
N ALA A 339 25.37 5.88 -0.15
CA ALA A 339 26.35 5.23 0.70
C ALA A 339 26.18 3.71 0.74
N ILE A 340 24.96 3.20 0.91
CA ILE A 340 24.70 1.76 0.99
C ILE A 340 24.91 1.07 -0.36
N ASN A 341 24.53 1.72 -1.46
CA ASN A 341 24.75 1.20 -2.82
C ASN A 341 26.24 1.19 -3.22
N SER A 342 27.07 2.03 -2.61
CA SER A 342 28.52 1.99 -2.81
C SER A 342 29.22 0.79 -2.13
N GLY A 343 28.54 0.11 -1.20
CA GLY A 343 29.11 -0.97 -0.38
C GLY A 343 30.14 -0.51 0.66
N SER A 344 30.38 0.80 0.81
CA SER A 344 31.35 1.35 1.76
C SER A 344 30.80 1.41 3.18
N SER A 345 31.28 0.54 4.08
CA SER A 345 30.96 0.61 5.52
C SER A 345 31.32 1.96 6.14
N ALA A 346 32.37 2.63 5.66
CA ALA A 346 32.76 3.95 6.16
C ALA A 346 31.72 5.02 5.76
N SER A 347 31.25 5.00 4.51
CA SER A 347 30.22 5.93 4.05
C SER A 347 28.90 5.68 4.80
N VAL A 348 28.50 4.41 4.93
CA VAL A 348 27.31 4.02 5.70
C VAL A 348 27.41 4.43 7.17
N ALA A 349 28.59 4.35 7.78
CA ALA A 349 28.79 4.80 9.15
C ALA A 349 28.51 6.29 9.35
N THR A 350 28.75 7.11 8.32
CA THR A 350 28.49 8.56 8.37
C THR A 350 27.05 8.96 8.04
N THR A 351 26.30 8.14 7.29
CA THR A 351 24.97 8.53 6.79
C THR A 351 23.80 7.77 7.44
N LEU A 352 24.01 6.53 7.89
CA LEU A 352 22.96 5.71 8.51
C LEU A 352 22.32 6.36 9.75
N PRO A 353 23.07 6.98 10.70
CA PRO A 353 22.46 7.58 11.88
C PRO A 353 21.42 8.65 11.56
N ASP A 354 21.72 9.56 10.63
CA ASP A 354 20.84 10.67 10.28
C ASP A 354 19.61 10.17 9.50
N ALA A 355 19.81 9.25 8.57
CA ALA A 355 18.71 8.61 7.82
C ALA A 355 17.76 7.85 8.74
N TRP A 356 18.31 7.07 9.69
CA TRP A 356 17.53 6.32 10.66
C TRP A 356 16.73 7.25 11.58
N GLU A 357 17.36 8.30 12.11
CA GLU A 357 16.67 9.28 12.95
C GLU A 357 15.58 10.04 12.18
N ALA A 358 15.83 10.41 10.92
CA ALA A 358 14.83 11.07 10.09
C ALA A 358 13.60 10.20 9.84
N MET A 359 13.78 8.89 9.62
CA MET A 359 12.67 7.94 9.42
C MET A 359 11.93 7.62 10.71
N GLN A 360 12.64 7.48 11.84
CA GLN A 360 11.99 7.33 13.14
C GLN A 360 11.10 8.52 13.48
N ARG A 361 11.61 9.76 13.31
CA ARG A 361 10.81 10.98 13.54
C ARG A 361 9.60 11.09 12.61
N ALA A 362 9.69 10.52 11.41
CA ALA A 362 8.60 10.43 10.46
C ALA A 362 7.70 9.19 10.67
N GLN A 363 7.92 8.39 11.73
CA GLN A 363 7.19 7.14 12.01
C GLN A 363 7.27 6.10 10.86
N LEU A 364 8.42 6.05 10.18
CA LEU A 364 8.69 5.19 9.01
C LEU A 364 9.82 4.20 9.25
N ALA A 365 10.10 3.89 10.52
CA ALA A 365 11.21 3.02 10.92
C ALA A 365 11.08 1.59 10.35
N VAL A 366 9.86 1.03 10.30
CA VAL A 366 9.62 -0.31 9.74
C VAL A 366 9.78 -0.31 8.23
N GLN A 367 9.29 0.71 7.54
CA GLN A 367 9.44 0.86 6.08
C GLN A 367 10.92 1.01 5.71
N PHE A 368 11.68 1.81 6.46
CA PHE A 368 13.13 1.88 6.31
C PHE A 368 13.79 0.51 6.53
N ALA A 369 13.34 -0.25 7.54
CA ALA A 369 13.88 -1.56 7.82
C ALA A 369 13.61 -2.58 6.71
N ASN A 370 12.40 -2.58 6.14
CA ASN A 370 12.06 -3.43 5.01
C ASN A 370 12.92 -3.11 3.77
N LEU A 371 13.16 -1.83 3.51
CA LEU A 371 13.96 -1.39 2.35
C LEU A 371 15.44 -1.78 2.47
N PHE A 372 16.04 -1.59 3.65
CA PHE A 372 17.50 -1.57 3.77
C PHE A 372 18.10 -2.70 4.61
N SER A 373 17.30 -3.52 5.31
CA SER A 373 17.80 -4.61 6.16
C SER A 373 18.66 -5.63 5.41
N SER A 374 18.26 -6.01 4.20
CA SER A 374 18.99 -6.97 3.37
C SER A 374 20.41 -6.48 3.07
N SER A 375 20.55 -5.25 2.58
CA SER A 375 21.86 -4.65 2.28
C SER A 375 22.69 -4.46 3.55
N LEU A 376 22.09 -3.97 4.65
CA LEU A 376 22.79 -3.82 5.94
C LEU A 376 23.27 -5.16 6.51
N SER A 377 22.54 -6.26 6.27
CA SER A 377 22.90 -7.60 6.76
C SER A 377 24.20 -8.15 6.14
N GLN A 378 24.61 -7.61 4.99
CA GLN A 378 25.78 -8.04 4.24
C GLN A 378 27.04 -7.23 4.59
N MET A 379 26.91 -6.18 5.40
CA MET A 379 27.99 -5.26 5.72
C MET A 379 28.68 -5.59 7.06
N ILE A 380 29.99 -5.36 7.12
CA ILE A 380 30.72 -5.36 8.38
C ILE A 380 30.61 -3.96 8.99
N LEU A 381 29.83 -3.85 10.06
CA LEU A 381 29.53 -2.59 10.75
C LEU A 381 30.04 -2.66 12.20
N SER A 382 30.40 -1.51 12.76
CA SER A 382 30.89 -1.39 14.14
C SER A 382 30.31 -0.16 14.84
N GLY A 383 30.55 -0.05 16.16
CA GLY A 383 30.09 1.10 16.95
C GLY A 383 28.58 1.36 16.84
N ARG A 384 28.20 2.64 16.83
CA ARG A 384 26.79 3.09 16.73
C ARG A 384 26.09 2.58 15.46
N THR A 385 26.81 2.43 14.35
CA THR A 385 26.26 1.93 13.09
C THR A 385 25.81 0.47 13.20
N ALA A 386 26.56 -0.37 13.92
CA ALA A 386 26.14 -1.75 14.22
C ALA A 386 24.95 -1.81 15.19
N ASP A 387 24.83 -0.84 16.11
CA ASP A 387 23.66 -0.73 17.00
C ASP A 387 22.39 -0.45 16.20
N ILE A 388 22.46 0.51 15.27
CA ILE A 388 21.34 0.84 14.37
C ILE A 388 21.02 -0.32 13.44
N ALA A 389 22.03 -0.95 12.82
CA ALA A 389 21.80 -2.08 11.92
C ALA A 389 21.11 -3.25 12.65
N PHE A 390 21.49 -3.54 13.91
CA PHE A 390 20.79 -4.54 14.72
C PHE A 390 19.31 -4.19 14.95
N GLN A 391 18.99 -2.93 15.25
CA GLN A 391 17.59 -2.47 15.39
C GLN A 391 16.82 -2.58 14.08
N VAL A 392 17.42 -2.12 12.97
CA VAL A 392 16.85 -2.19 11.63
C VAL A 392 16.53 -3.64 11.26
N LEU A 393 17.49 -4.56 11.39
CA LEU A 393 17.23 -5.98 11.10
C LEU A 393 16.14 -6.55 12.01
N SER A 394 16.12 -6.19 13.29
CA SER A 394 15.11 -6.64 14.26
C SER A 394 13.69 -6.13 13.96
N LEU A 395 13.54 -5.07 13.17
CA LEU A 395 12.25 -4.52 12.74
C LEU A 395 11.81 -5.00 11.34
N SER A 396 12.68 -5.71 10.63
CA SER A 396 12.45 -6.21 9.27
C SER A 396 12.06 -7.69 9.25
N GLU A 397 11.85 -8.25 8.05
CA GLU A 397 11.67 -9.69 7.86
C GLU A 397 12.89 -10.54 8.30
N LEU A 398 14.06 -9.91 8.42
CA LEU A 398 15.31 -10.57 8.83
C LEU A 398 15.50 -10.64 10.35
N TYR A 399 14.47 -10.32 11.15
CA TYR A 399 14.59 -10.19 12.60
C TYR A 399 15.18 -11.42 13.30
N GLU A 400 14.88 -12.64 12.83
CA GLU A 400 15.43 -13.87 13.40
C GLU A 400 16.95 -13.98 13.24
N THR A 401 17.47 -13.39 12.16
CA THR A 401 18.91 -13.44 11.83
C THR A 401 19.72 -12.36 12.54
N ALA A 402 19.07 -11.30 13.03
CA ALA A 402 19.72 -10.14 13.62
C ALA A 402 20.71 -10.52 14.73
N ALA A 403 20.28 -11.44 15.62
CA ALA A 403 21.11 -11.87 16.74
C ALA A 403 22.34 -12.69 16.33
N ARG A 404 22.26 -13.41 15.20
CA ARG A 404 23.39 -14.17 14.64
C ARG A 404 24.41 -13.24 13.98
N LEU A 405 23.92 -12.23 13.27
CA LEU A 405 24.76 -11.27 12.54
C LEU A 405 25.41 -10.25 13.48
N PHE A 406 24.73 -9.87 14.56
CA PHE A 406 25.23 -8.90 15.55
C PHE A 406 25.25 -9.50 16.97
N PRO A 407 26.09 -10.53 17.24
CA PRO A 407 26.06 -11.29 18.50
C PRO A 407 26.35 -10.43 19.74
N THR A 408 27.30 -9.49 19.66
CA THR A 408 27.60 -8.56 20.76
C THR A 408 26.39 -7.70 21.12
N ARG A 409 25.58 -7.30 20.12
CA ARG A 409 24.40 -6.44 20.33
C ARG A 409 23.22 -7.23 20.85
N ALA A 410 23.10 -8.49 20.44
CA ALA A 410 22.16 -9.44 21.01
C ALA A 410 22.42 -9.69 22.50
N ILE A 411 23.69 -9.80 22.91
CA ILE A 411 24.06 -9.94 24.34
C ILE A 411 23.66 -8.69 25.13
N GLN A 412 23.82 -7.50 24.55
CA GLN A 412 23.42 -6.23 25.17
C GLN A 412 21.90 -6.03 25.19
N ASN A 413 21.17 -6.65 24.26
CA ASN A 413 19.72 -6.56 24.13
C ASN A 413 19.06 -7.95 24.24
N PRO A 414 19.20 -8.63 25.40
CA PRO A 414 18.85 -10.05 25.51
C PRO A 414 17.35 -10.31 25.34
N VAL A 415 16.48 -9.34 25.68
CA VAL A 415 15.03 -9.44 25.47
C VAL A 415 14.71 -9.42 23.97
N VAL A 416 15.24 -8.45 23.22
CA VAL A 416 15.04 -8.36 21.75
C VAL A 416 15.50 -9.65 21.07
N ALA A 417 16.70 -10.11 21.40
CA ALA A 417 17.26 -11.34 20.83
C ALA A 417 16.46 -12.61 21.20
N ALA A 418 15.90 -12.67 22.40
CA ALA A 418 15.09 -13.81 22.86
C ALA A 418 13.71 -13.82 22.20
N ILE A 419 13.07 -12.66 22.05
CA ILE A 419 11.78 -12.52 21.37
C ILE A 419 11.90 -12.79 19.87
N ALA A 420 12.98 -12.34 19.23
CA ALA A 420 13.24 -12.68 17.83
C ALA A 420 13.28 -14.20 17.58
N LYS A 421 13.71 -15.00 18.58
CA LYS A 421 13.70 -16.47 18.52
C LYS A 421 12.37 -17.11 18.94
N GLY A 422 11.45 -16.34 19.53
CA GLY A 422 10.13 -16.78 20.04
C GLY A 422 10.13 -17.74 21.22
N ASN A 423 11.28 -18.04 21.82
CA ASN A 423 11.37 -18.94 22.98
C ASN A 423 12.31 -18.37 24.04
N PRO A 424 11.88 -17.33 24.78
CA PRO A 424 12.71 -16.67 25.77
C PRO A 424 12.98 -17.57 26.99
N PRO A 425 14.24 -17.78 27.39
CA PRO A 425 14.58 -18.68 28.48
C PRO A 425 14.01 -18.17 29.81
N LYS A 426 13.54 -19.06 30.69
CA LYS A 426 12.92 -18.68 31.99
C LYS A 426 13.86 -17.90 32.91
N SER A 427 15.18 -18.05 32.74
CA SER A 427 16.20 -17.31 33.48
C SER A 427 16.31 -15.83 33.10
N LEU A 428 15.84 -15.43 31.92
CA LEU A 428 15.86 -14.03 31.47
C LEU A 428 14.76 -13.23 32.19
N THR A 429 15.12 -12.30 33.04
CA THR A 429 14.16 -11.48 33.78
C THR A 429 14.10 -10.05 33.24
N ALA A 430 12.94 -9.42 33.39
CA ALA A 430 12.72 -8.01 33.03
C ALA A 430 11.61 -7.41 33.91
N ILE A 431 11.31 -6.13 33.72
CA ILE A 431 10.25 -5.39 34.42
C ILE A 431 9.33 -4.69 33.42
N GLY A 432 8.15 -4.27 33.88
CA GLY A 432 7.18 -3.50 33.09
C GLY A 432 6.79 -4.21 31.79
N ILE A 433 6.75 -3.45 30.69
CA ILE A 433 6.34 -3.95 29.38
C ILE A 433 7.22 -5.10 28.87
N LYS A 434 8.53 -5.08 29.16
CA LYS A 434 9.46 -6.16 28.78
C LYS A 434 9.10 -7.47 29.48
N ARG A 435 8.65 -7.40 30.74
CA ARG A 435 8.17 -8.58 31.47
C ARG A 435 6.89 -9.13 30.86
N ALA A 436 5.92 -8.26 30.59
CA ALA A 436 4.65 -8.64 29.99
C ALA A 436 4.85 -9.37 28.65
N ILE A 437 5.76 -8.86 27.81
CA ILE A 437 6.17 -9.52 26.56
C ILE A 437 6.81 -10.89 26.83
N LEU A 438 7.81 -10.97 27.72
CA LEU A 438 8.46 -12.25 28.04
C LEU A 438 7.45 -13.30 28.53
N ASP A 439 6.49 -12.90 29.36
CA ASP A 439 5.48 -13.79 29.91
C ASP A 439 4.52 -14.29 28.81
N GLY A 440 4.14 -13.44 27.84
CA GLY A 440 3.32 -13.79 26.67
C GLY A 440 3.97 -14.84 25.75
N PHE A 441 5.30 -14.90 25.74
CA PHE A 441 6.06 -15.89 24.97
C PHE A 441 6.39 -17.18 25.75
N ARG A 442 5.97 -17.28 27.02
CA ARG A 442 6.24 -18.43 27.90
C ARG A 442 4.97 -19.21 28.20
N ASP A 443 4.54 -19.14 29.46
CA ASP A 443 3.49 -19.97 30.05
C ASP A 443 2.15 -19.22 30.15
N ALA A 444 2.07 -17.99 29.61
CA ALA A 444 0.84 -17.20 29.61
C ALA A 444 -0.29 -17.94 28.90
N GLN A 445 -1.47 -17.91 29.51
CA GLN A 445 -2.65 -18.52 28.92
C GLN A 445 -3.24 -17.58 27.85
N PRO A 446 -3.52 -18.09 26.65
CA PRO A 446 -4.27 -17.34 25.65
C PRO A 446 -5.70 -17.10 26.14
N ASP A 447 -6.38 -16.13 25.52
CA ASP A 447 -7.80 -15.89 25.77
C ASP A 447 -8.64 -17.07 25.28
N GLN A 448 -9.20 -17.83 26.22
CA GLN A 448 -9.94 -19.05 25.91
C GLN A 448 -11.20 -18.79 25.10
N LYS A 449 -11.88 -17.66 25.31
CA LYS A 449 -13.10 -17.32 24.58
C LYS A 449 -12.79 -17.07 23.11
N ILE A 450 -11.69 -16.38 22.81
CA ILE A 450 -11.23 -16.17 21.43
C ILE A 450 -10.85 -17.50 20.78
N LEU A 451 -10.17 -18.40 21.50
CA LEU A 451 -9.83 -19.72 20.98
C LEU A 451 -11.07 -20.58 20.70
N GLU A 452 -12.08 -20.52 21.56
CA GLU A 452 -13.37 -21.20 21.35
C GLU A 452 -14.07 -20.68 20.07
N ILE A 453 -14.06 -19.36 19.83
CA ILE A 453 -14.58 -18.74 18.60
C ILE A 453 -13.80 -19.22 17.36
N ALA A 454 -12.48 -19.29 17.44
CA ALA A 454 -11.67 -19.80 16.33
C ALA A 454 -11.97 -21.29 16.06
N ALA A 455 -12.07 -22.10 17.11
CA ALA A 455 -12.37 -23.53 17.03
C ALA A 455 -13.78 -23.81 16.48
N SER A 456 -14.74 -22.90 16.65
CA SER A 456 -16.08 -22.99 16.05
C SER A 456 -16.10 -22.64 14.55
N GLY A 457 -14.95 -22.39 13.93
CA GLY A 457 -14.81 -22.03 12.52
C GLY A 457 -14.94 -20.53 12.23
N ALA A 458 -15.04 -19.68 13.26
CA ALA A 458 -15.12 -18.22 13.11
C ALA A 458 -13.74 -17.56 13.30
N LEU A 459 -12.71 -18.09 12.62
CA LEU A 459 -11.32 -17.64 12.76
C LEU A 459 -11.17 -16.14 12.49
N GLY A 460 -11.83 -15.60 11.46
CA GLY A 460 -11.74 -14.17 11.14
C GLY A 460 -12.24 -13.27 12.28
N SER A 461 -13.34 -13.66 12.93
CA SER A 461 -13.86 -12.97 14.13
C SER A 461 -12.86 -13.02 15.29
N ALA A 462 -12.30 -14.21 15.56
CA ALA A 462 -11.29 -14.38 16.61
C ALA A 462 -10.03 -13.54 16.35
N LEU A 463 -9.60 -13.42 15.10
CA LEU A 463 -8.45 -12.60 14.72
C LEU A 463 -8.70 -11.11 14.88
N LEU A 464 -9.89 -10.61 14.53
CA LEU A 464 -10.26 -9.20 14.76
C LEU A 464 -10.27 -8.86 16.26
N ASP A 465 -10.83 -9.72 17.10
CA ASP A 465 -10.81 -9.55 18.56
C ASP A 465 -9.38 -9.59 19.12
N THR A 466 -8.54 -10.48 18.58
CA THR A 466 -7.12 -10.58 18.98
C THR A 466 -6.34 -9.33 18.61
N VAL A 467 -6.56 -8.75 17.43
CA VAL A 467 -5.96 -7.47 17.01
C VAL A 467 -6.34 -6.37 17.99
N HIS A 468 -7.64 -6.21 18.27
CA HIS A 468 -8.14 -5.20 19.19
C HIS A 468 -7.56 -5.34 20.61
N MET A 469 -7.53 -6.56 21.15
CA MET A 469 -6.96 -6.84 22.48
C MET A 469 -5.45 -6.57 22.53
N THR A 470 -4.70 -6.98 21.50
CA THR A 470 -3.24 -6.81 21.47
C THR A 470 -2.86 -5.34 21.34
N ASP A 471 -3.59 -4.56 20.52
CA ASP A 471 -3.39 -3.10 20.41
C ASP A 471 -3.68 -2.37 21.72
N SER A 472 -4.78 -2.72 22.40
CA SER A 472 -5.11 -2.20 23.73
C SER A 472 -3.99 -2.47 24.74
N GLY A 473 -3.39 -3.67 24.67
CA GLY A 473 -2.23 -4.03 25.48
C GLY A 473 -0.97 -3.21 25.18
N GLY A 474 -0.69 -2.95 23.90
CA GLY A 474 0.43 -2.09 23.47
C GLY A 474 0.35 -0.65 23.99
N LYS A 475 -0.87 -0.18 24.34
CA LYS A 475 -1.15 1.17 24.87
C LYS A 475 -1.08 1.28 26.40
N GLY A 476 -0.63 0.22 27.09
CA GLY A 476 -0.31 0.26 28.51
C GLY A 476 -1.03 -0.77 29.38
N ASP A 477 -2.00 -1.53 28.85
CA ASP A 477 -2.57 -2.66 29.56
C ASP A 477 -1.66 -3.89 29.44
N LEU A 478 -0.72 -4.01 30.37
CA LEU A 478 0.27 -5.09 30.37
C LEU A 478 -0.36 -6.49 30.44
N ALA A 479 -1.53 -6.64 31.08
CA ALA A 479 -2.21 -7.93 31.16
C ALA A 479 -2.79 -8.32 29.80
N GLN A 480 -3.49 -7.38 29.14
CA GLN A 480 -3.97 -7.60 27.77
C GLN A 480 -2.83 -7.80 26.78
N LEU A 481 -1.67 -7.15 26.96
CA LEU A 481 -0.50 -7.38 26.11
C LEU A 481 -0.01 -8.83 26.24
N THR A 482 0.16 -9.31 27.47
CA THR A 482 0.59 -10.69 27.73
C THR A 482 -0.39 -11.70 27.12
N THR A 483 -1.69 -11.53 27.37
CA THR A 483 -2.73 -12.42 26.84
C THR A 483 -2.84 -12.32 25.32
N GLY A 484 -2.79 -11.12 24.74
CA GLY A 484 -2.88 -10.90 23.28
C GLY A 484 -1.72 -11.53 22.51
N LEU A 485 -0.48 -11.38 23.00
CA LEU A 485 0.66 -12.07 22.42
C LEU A 485 0.52 -13.60 22.53
N ALA A 486 0.06 -14.13 23.66
CA ALA A 486 -0.20 -15.56 23.82
C ALA A 486 -1.30 -16.06 22.87
N THR A 487 -2.38 -15.29 22.70
CA THR A 487 -3.50 -15.60 21.79
C THR A 487 -3.06 -15.60 20.33
N LEU A 488 -2.29 -14.60 19.86
CA LEU A 488 -1.74 -14.59 18.50
C LEU A 488 -0.95 -15.87 18.22
N ARG A 489 -0.08 -16.28 19.15
CA ARG A 489 0.73 -17.50 19.02
C ARG A 489 -0.13 -18.76 19.01
N ALA A 490 -1.13 -18.85 19.89
CA ALA A 490 -2.06 -19.98 19.95
C ALA A 490 -2.89 -20.12 18.66
N LEU A 491 -3.16 -19.01 17.95
CA LEU A 491 -3.82 -18.99 16.65
C LEU A 491 -2.85 -19.22 15.47
N GLY A 492 -1.57 -19.53 15.73
CA GLY A 492 -0.56 -19.80 14.69
C GLY A 492 0.11 -18.55 14.12
N LEU A 493 -0.17 -17.36 14.63
CA LEU A 493 0.42 -16.09 14.18
C LEU A 493 1.71 -15.73 14.94
N GLU A 494 2.62 -16.70 15.01
CA GLU A 494 3.91 -16.55 15.71
C GLU A 494 4.74 -15.37 15.15
N ASP A 495 4.77 -15.21 13.82
CA ASP A 495 5.49 -14.10 13.18
C ASP A 495 4.90 -12.74 13.57
N VAL A 496 3.57 -12.59 13.53
CA VAL A 496 2.88 -11.35 13.94
C VAL A 496 3.14 -11.06 15.42
N ALA A 497 3.07 -12.07 16.28
CA ALA A 497 3.35 -11.91 17.70
C ALA A 497 4.78 -11.40 17.94
N ARG A 498 5.78 -12.00 17.27
CA ARG A 498 7.19 -11.60 17.42
C ARG A 498 7.44 -10.20 16.90
N ARG A 499 6.98 -9.88 15.70
CA ARG A 499 7.14 -8.54 15.11
C ARG A 499 6.42 -7.47 15.94
N THR A 500 5.22 -7.75 16.43
CA THR A 500 4.48 -6.84 17.32
C THR A 500 5.27 -6.57 18.60
N ALA A 501 5.78 -7.62 19.25
CA ALA A 501 6.61 -7.47 20.44
C ALA A 501 7.93 -6.74 20.17
N LEU A 502 8.61 -7.02 19.06
CA LEU A 502 9.84 -6.32 18.65
C LEU A 502 9.58 -4.84 18.37
N GLN A 503 8.47 -4.51 17.71
CA GLN A 503 8.05 -3.14 17.48
C GLN A 503 7.77 -2.40 18.79
N ILE A 504 7.08 -3.01 19.75
CA ILE A 504 6.87 -2.42 21.08
C ILE A 504 8.21 -2.18 21.81
N LEU A 505 9.20 -3.06 21.63
CA LEU A 505 10.50 -2.94 22.28
C LEU A 505 11.42 -1.89 21.65
N LEU A 506 11.27 -1.63 20.35
CA LEU A 506 12.24 -0.89 19.53
C LEU A 506 11.70 0.43 18.98
N LEU A 507 10.38 0.55 18.82
CA LEU A 507 9.76 1.80 18.41
C LEU A 507 9.45 2.61 19.66
N GLU A 508 9.81 3.89 19.66
CA GLU A 508 9.30 4.84 20.64
C GLU A 508 7.81 5.02 20.38
N VAL A 509 6.96 4.41 21.21
CA VAL A 509 5.52 4.64 21.17
C VAL A 509 5.27 6.04 21.72
N GLN A 510 4.92 6.98 20.84
CA GLN A 510 4.57 8.37 21.18
C GLN A 510 3.16 8.48 21.74
#